data_AF-A0A397T8U6-F1
#
_entry.id   AF-A0A397T8U6-F1
#
_cell.length_a   1.000
_cell.length_b   1.000
_cell.length_c   1.000
_cell.angle_alpha   90.00
_cell.angle_beta   90.00
_cell.angle_gamma   90.00
#
_symmetry.space_group_name_H-M   'P 1'
#
loop_
_entity.id
_entity.type
_entity.pdbx_description
1 polymer ?
#
loop_
_entity_poly.entity_id
_entity_poly.type
_entity_poly.pdbx_seq_one_letter_code
_entity_poly.pdbx_strand_id
1 'polypeptide(L)'
;MTTTIFKVDIKKNKSISRLKDIIKVKKKVPEFDNFSADKIKLWKAEISGNYINLLSNFLLQNNNELLAIKKTLKYFPDLPVEEYNYVLVESLVLIATLSHE
;
A
#
# COMPACT_ATOMS: atom_id res chain seq x y z
N MET A 1 0.22 13.79 11.01
CA MET A 1 -0.10 12.99 9.81
C MET A 1 -1.32 12.14 10.13
N THR A 2 -2.36 12.18 9.32
CA THR A 2 -3.58 11.38 9.52
C THR A 2 -3.38 10.02 8.88
N THR A 3 -3.30 8.96 9.68
CA THR A 3 -3.21 7.59 9.16
C THR A 3 -4.60 7.12 8.77
N THR A 4 -4.86 6.98 7.47
CA THR A 4 -6.15 6.49 6.96
C THR A 4 -6.09 4.99 6.72
N ILE A 5 -6.88 4.23 7.50
CA ILE A 5 -6.99 2.77 7.37
C ILE A 5 -8.25 2.43 6.59
N PHE A 6 -8.14 1.55 5.60
CA PHE A 6 -9.28 1.06 4.83
C PHE A 6 -9.08 -0.41 4.42
N LYS A 7 -10.17 -1.18 4.39
CA LYS A 7 -10.14 -2.60 4.02
C LYS A 7 -10.15 -2.77 2.51
N VAL A 8 -9.48 -3.78 1.99
CA VAL A 8 -9.51 -4.18 0.57
C VAL A 8 -9.63 -5.69 0.48
N ASP A 9 -10.58 -6.17 -0.32
CA ASP A 9 -10.74 -7.59 -0.60
C ASP A 9 -9.98 -7.97 -1.87
N ILE A 10 -9.10 -8.96 -1.76
CA ILE A 10 -8.37 -9.50 -2.90
C ILE A 10 -8.16 -11.01 -2.75
N LYS A 11 -8.40 -11.75 -3.84
CA LYS A 11 -8.10 -13.18 -3.88
C LYS A 11 -6.60 -13.41 -3.85
N LYS A 12 -6.12 -14.38 -3.05
CA LYS A 12 -4.69 -14.71 -2.89
C LYS A 12 -3.96 -14.97 -4.22
N ASN A 13 -4.66 -15.49 -5.23
CA ASN A 13 -4.08 -15.81 -6.54
C ASN A 13 -3.94 -14.62 -7.50
N LYS A 14 -4.44 -13.43 -7.15
CA LYS A 14 -4.33 -12.22 -7.97
C LYS A 14 -2.98 -11.53 -7.75
N SER A 15 -2.59 -10.69 -8.71
CA SER A 15 -1.33 -9.96 -8.69
C SER A 15 -1.38 -8.75 -7.75
N ILE A 16 -0.21 -8.30 -7.32
CA ILE A 16 -0.07 -7.03 -6.59
C ILE A 16 -0.47 -5.84 -7.47
N SER A 17 -0.25 -5.89 -8.79
CA SER A 17 -0.80 -4.89 -9.72
C SER A 17 -2.32 -4.75 -9.58
N ARG A 18 -3.05 -5.87 -9.46
CA ARG A 18 -4.50 -5.82 -9.24
C ARG A 18 -4.87 -5.20 -7.89
N LEU A 19 -4.05 -5.42 -6.85
CA LEU A 19 -4.22 -4.75 -5.56
C LEU A 19 -4.06 -3.22 -5.69
N LYS A 20 -3.04 -2.76 -6.42
CA LYS A 20 -2.82 -1.32 -6.70
C LYS A 20 -4.03 -0.70 -7.40
N ASP A 21 -4.61 -1.37 -8.40
CA ASP A 21 -5.81 -0.89 -9.09
C ASP A 21 -7.01 -0.74 -8.13
N ILE A 22 -7.25 -1.74 -7.28
CA ILE A 22 -8.37 -1.71 -6.33
C ILE A 22 -8.17 -0.58 -5.32
N ILE A 23 -6.95 -0.40 -4.81
CA ILE A 23 -6.59 0.70 -3.90
C ILE A 23 -6.84 2.05 -4.58
N LYS A 24 -6.36 2.24 -5.82
CA LYS A 24 -6.59 3.48 -6.57
C LYS A 24 -8.08 3.78 -6.71
N VAL A 25 -8.89 2.80 -7.09
CA VAL A 25 -10.35 3.01 -7.23
C VAL A 25 -10.98 3.37 -5.89
N LYS A 26 -10.60 2.69 -4.81
CA LYS A 26 -11.18 2.90 -3.48
C LYS A 26 -10.80 4.23 -2.83
N LYS A 27 -9.63 4.77 -3.20
CA LYS A 27 -9.08 6.03 -2.69
C LYS A 27 -8.97 7.12 -3.75
N LYS A 28 -9.71 6.98 -4.85
CA LYS A 28 -9.59 7.84 -6.04
C LYS A 28 -9.75 9.31 -5.67
N VAL A 29 -10.79 9.69 -4.94
CA VAL A 29 -11.06 11.10 -4.60
C VAL A 29 -10.98 11.31 -3.08
N PRO A 30 -10.23 12.31 -2.58
CA PRO A 30 -9.28 13.19 -3.30
C PRO A 30 -7.85 12.63 -3.38
N GLU A 31 -7.58 11.46 -2.80
CA GLU A 31 -6.21 11.02 -2.51
C GLU A 31 -5.42 10.57 -3.76
N PHE A 32 -6.02 9.74 -4.64
CA PHE A 32 -5.31 9.02 -5.72
C PHE A 32 -5.78 9.33 -7.15
N ASP A 33 -6.46 10.45 -7.40
CA ASP A 33 -6.97 10.78 -8.74
C ASP A 33 -5.86 11.21 -9.70
N ASN A 34 -4.81 11.83 -9.16
CA ASN A 34 -3.79 12.55 -9.93
C ASN A 34 -2.71 11.66 -10.56
N PHE A 35 -2.72 10.35 -10.33
CA PHE A 35 -1.66 9.48 -10.81
C PHE A 35 -2.14 8.04 -11.08
N SER A 36 -1.42 7.35 -11.95
CA SER A 36 -1.73 5.96 -12.35
C SER A 36 -1.37 4.95 -11.27
N ALA A 37 -2.09 3.82 -11.22
CA ALA A 37 -1.93 2.83 -10.16
C ALA A 37 -0.51 2.22 -10.09
N ASP A 38 0.24 2.22 -11.20
CA ASP A 38 1.65 1.81 -11.24
C ASP A 38 2.56 2.67 -10.36
N LYS A 39 2.22 3.95 -10.14
CA LYS A 39 2.97 4.86 -9.26
C LYS A 39 2.70 4.64 -7.77
N ILE A 40 1.73 3.78 -7.42
CA ILE A 40 1.52 3.34 -6.04
C ILE A 40 2.63 2.36 -5.70
N LYS A 41 3.35 2.61 -4.61
CA LYS A 41 4.22 1.62 -4.00
C LYS A 41 3.51 1.00 -2.80
N LEU A 42 3.69 -0.31 -2.64
CA LEU A 42 3.05 -1.08 -1.58
C LEU A 42 4.13 -1.80 -0.79
N TRP A 43 4.01 -1.80 0.52
CA TRP A 43 4.89 -2.56 1.41
C TRP A 43 4.08 -3.47 2.31
N LYS A 44 4.53 -4.70 2.51
CA LYS A 44 3.99 -5.57 3.57
C LYS A 44 4.29 -4.90 4.90
N ALA A 45 3.32 -4.70 5.77
CA ALA A 45 3.57 -4.22 7.13
C ALA A 45 3.36 -5.36 8.13
N GLU A 46 4.29 -5.50 9.08
CA GLU A 46 4.15 -6.37 10.24
C GLU A 46 3.79 -5.50 11.43
N ILE A 47 2.50 -5.27 11.61
CA ILE A 47 1.95 -4.52 12.73
C ILE A 47 1.51 -5.55 13.76
N SER A 48 2.20 -5.61 14.90
CA SER A 48 1.70 -6.33 16.08
C SER A 48 0.64 -5.46 16.75
N GLY A 49 -0.45 -6.09 17.21
CA GLY A 49 -1.78 -5.54 17.52
C GLY A 49 -1.97 -4.34 18.46
N ASN A 50 -1.02 -3.41 18.59
CA ASN A 50 -1.27 -2.13 19.26
C ASN A 50 -0.47 -0.92 18.72
N TYR A 51 0.20 -1.05 17.57
CA TYR A 51 1.21 -0.07 17.17
C TYR A 51 0.98 0.56 15.80
N ILE A 52 0.01 1.47 15.71
CA ILE A 52 0.00 2.48 14.63
C ILE A 52 1.28 3.34 14.71
N ASN A 53 1.87 3.50 15.91
CA ASN A 53 3.09 4.27 16.14
C ASN A 53 4.36 3.63 15.55
N LEU A 54 4.35 2.34 15.20
CA LEU A 54 5.49 1.65 14.58
C LEU A 54 5.60 1.89 13.06
N LEU A 55 4.56 2.47 12.42
CA LEU A 55 4.60 2.79 10.99
C LEU A 55 5.73 3.76 10.62
N SER A 56 6.10 4.65 11.54
CA SER A 56 7.23 5.58 11.40
C SER A 56 8.58 4.86 11.29
N ASN A 57 8.75 3.73 11.99
CA ASN A 57 9.95 2.90 11.93
C ASN A 57 9.94 1.93 10.74
N PHE A 58 8.77 1.69 10.14
CA PHE A 58 8.59 0.74 9.04
C PHE A 58 9.28 1.19 7.74
N LEU A 59 9.48 2.50 7.56
CA LEU A 59 10.12 3.12 6.39
C LEU A 59 11.59 2.70 6.19
N LEU A 60 12.23 2.01 7.14
CA LEU A 60 13.68 1.83 7.16
C LEU A 60 14.21 0.55 6.53
N GLN A 61 13.39 -0.38 6.04
CA GLN A 61 13.90 -1.58 5.35
C GLN A 61 13.21 -1.82 4.01
N ASN A 62 13.89 -1.40 2.93
CA ASN A 62 13.52 -1.60 1.51
C ASN A 62 13.16 -3.05 1.12
N ASN A 63 13.38 -4.03 1.98
CA ASN A 63 13.16 -5.45 1.69
C ASN A 63 11.68 -5.87 1.68
N ASN A 64 10.76 -4.96 2.04
CA ASN A 64 9.34 -5.28 2.20
C ASN A 64 8.44 -4.81 1.04
N GLU A 65 9.02 -4.29 -0.05
CA GLU A 65 8.24 -3.83 -1.22
C GLU A 65 7.53 -5.00 -1.92
N LEU A 66 6.25 -4.81 -2.20
CA LEU A 66 5.40 -5.73 -2.94
C LEU A 66 5.52 -5.46 -4.45
N LEU A 67 6.19 -6.37 -5.15
CA LEU A 67 6.40 -6.28 -6.59
C LEU A 67 5.12 -6.56 -7.36
N ALA A 68 4.76 -5.65 -8.27
CA ALA A 68 3.52 -5.68 -9.04
C ALA A 68 3.26 -7.01 -9.80
N ILE A 69 4.34 -7.66 -10.26
CA ILE A 69 4.31 -8.90 -11.04
C ILE A 69 4.02 -10.15 -10.19
N LYS A 70 4.17 -10.07 -8.88
CA LYS A 70 4.01 -11.22 -7.99
C LYS A 70 2.55 -11.35 -7.54
N LYS A 71 2.14 -12.57 -7.19
CA LYS A 71 0.81 -12.85 -6.63
C LYS A 71 0.76 -12.46 -5.15
N THR A 72 -0.41 -12.08 -4.66
CA THR A 72 -0.65 -11.76 -3.25
C THR A 72 -0.23 -12.92 -2.32
N LEU A 73 -0.50 -14.17 -2.71
CA LEU A 73 -0.10 -15.37 -1.97
C LEU A 73 1.42 -15.46 -1.70
N LYS A 74 2.27 -14.89 -2.56
CA LYS A 74 3.73 -14.90 -2.35
C LYS A 74 4.10 -14.17 -1.06
N TYR A 75 3.39 -13.10 -0.74
CA TYR A 75 3.68 -12.23 0.41
C TYR A 75 2.81 -12.54 1.62
N PHE A 76 1.63 -13.11 1.36
CA PHE A 76 0.63 -13.47 2.36
C PHE A 76 0.20 -14.94 2.14
N PRO A 77 1.11 -15.91 2.36
CA PRO A 77 0.81 -17.33 2.16
C PRO A 77 -0.25 -17.81 3.16
N ASP A 78 -0.07 -17.45 4.43
CA ASP A 78 -0.88 -17.93 5.54
C ASP A 78 -2.15 -17.09 5.74
N LEU A 79 -3.00 -17.52 6.66
CA LEU A 79 -4.09 -16.69 7.18
C LEU A 79 -3.50 -15.74 8.23
N PRO A 80 -3.89 -14.46 8.23
CA PRO A 80 -3.42 -13.51 9.23
C PRO A 80 -3.89 -13.94 10.62
N VAL A 81 -2.98 -13.91 11.59
CA VAL A 81 -3.26 -14.24 13.00
C VAL A 81 -4.26 -13.24 13.61
N GLU A 82 -4.25 -11.98 13.13
CA GLU A 82 -5.10 -10.89 13.59
C GLU A 82 -6.15 -10.48 12.52
N GLU A 83 -6.75 -11.47 11.83
CA GLU A 83 -7.82 -11.31 10.81
C GLU A 83 -7.45 -10.58 9.50
N TYR A 84 -6.50 -9.65 9.52
CA TYR A 84 -6.10 -8.85 8.37
C TYR A 84 -4.58 -8.83 8.16
N ASN A 85 -4.19 -8.81 6.88
CA ASN A 85 -2.82 -8.48 6.50
C ASN A 85 -2.72 -6.98 6.24
N TYR A 86 -1.73 -6.33 6.85
CA TYR A 86 -1.53 -4.90 6.70
C TYR A 86 -0.59 -4.59 5.53
N VAL A 87 -0.97 -3.60 4.73
CA VAL A 87 -0.20 -3.08 3.61
C VAL A 87 -0.09 -1.57 3.75
N LEU A 88 1.13 -1.06 3.71
CA LEU A 88 1.39 0.37 3.60
C LEU A 88 1.32 0.80 2.14
N VAL A 89 0.72 1.96 1.94
CA VAL A 89 0.50 2.56 0.63
C VAL A 89 1.19 3.92 0.63
N GLU A 90 2.12 4.12 -0.29
CA GLU A 90 2.75 5.42 -0.54
C GLU A 90 2.51 5.75 -2.01
N SER A 91 2.20 7.01 -2.26
CA SER A 91 2.15 7.56 -3.60
C SER A 91 3.39 8.39 -3.85
N LEU A 92 4.06 8.13 -4.96
CA LEU A 92 5.03 9.06 -5.52
C LEU A 92 4.26 10.17 -6.26
N VAL A 93 3.71 11.12 -5.52
CA VAL A 93 3.32 12.40 -6.10
C VAL A 93 4.61 13.21 -6.27
N LEU A 94 5.14 13.23 -7.50
CA LEU A 94 6.09 14.27 -7.88
C LEU A 94 5.31 15.60 -7.80
N ILE A 95 5.50 16.34 -6.71
CA ILE A 95 5.14 17.76 -6.70
C ILE A 95 6.05 18.43 -7.73
N ALA A 96 5.57 18.55 -8.96
CA ALA A 96 6.13 19.51 -9.89
C ALA A 96 5.84 20.88 -9.27
N THR A 97 6.80 21.42 -8.53
CA THR A 97 6.79 22.83 -8.14
C THR A 97 6.74 23.62 -9.44
N LEU A 98 5.58 24.22 -9.73
CA LEU A 98 5.49 25.34 -10.64
C LEU A 98 6.42 26.43 -10.08
N SER A 99 7.65 26.49 -10.59
CA SER A 99 8.41 27.73 -10.57
C SER A 99 7.64 28.69 -11.46
N HIS A 100 6.85 29.58 -10.84
CA HIS A 100 6.39 30.76 -11.53
C HIS A 100 7.55 31.75 -11.54
N GLU A 101 7.94 32.13 -12.75
CA GLU A 101 8.88 33.20 -13.08
C GLU A 101 8.36 34.57 -12.60
#